data_AF-C6C939-F1
#
_entry.id   AF-C6C939-F1
#
_cell.length_a   1.000
_cell.length_b   1.000
_cell.length_c   1.000
_cell.angle_alpha   90.00
_cell.angle_beta   90.00
_cell.angle_gamma   90.00
#
_symmetry.space_group_name_H-M   'P 1'
#
loop_
_entity.id
_entity.type
_entity.pdbx_description
1 polymer ?
#
loop_
_entity_poly.entity_id
_entity_poly.type
_entity_poly.pdbx_seq_one_letter_code
_entity_poly.pdbx_strand_id
1 'polypeptide(L)'
;MFEDDIYPLLRQLADGRVYAYVAPCSVYHLPLEMRRFLIFSLQQETTYDTLQQVKNNRVVVSVDCYAHTVPSARALREQVEVALSSLSPFKHVQYNEFDIEYELFCMTLECHVGL
;
A
#
# COMPACT_ATOMS: atom_id res chain seq x y z
N MET A 1 1.74 -8.58 12.69
CA MET A 1 1.56 -7.29 11.99
C MET A 1 0.09 -7.16 11.63
N PHE A 2 -0.51 -6.04 12.02
CA PHE A 2 -1.91 -5.69 11.79
C PHE A 2 -1.99 -4.25 11.24
N GLU A 3 -3.20 -3.81 10.91
CA GLU A 3 -3.46 -2.49 10.35
C GLU A 3 -2.97 -1.36 11.25
N ASP A 4 -3.10 -1.53 12.57
CA ASP A 4 -2.63 -0.58 13.58
C ASP A 4 -1.11 -0.42 13.60
N ASP A 5 -0.35 -1.39 13.07
CA ASP A 5 1.11 -1.28 12.91
C ASP A 5 1.48 -0.45 11.66
N ILE A 6 0.60 -0.41 10.64
CA ILE A 6 0.86 0.21 9.34
C ILE A 6 0.33 1.64 9.28
N TYR A 7 -0.91 1.85 9.75
CA TYR A 7 -1.58 3.15 9.63
C TYR A 7 -0.76 4.31 10.21
N PRO A 8 -0.10 4.20 11.38
CA PRO A 8 0.74 5.27 11.91
C PRO A 8 1.92 5.68 11.01
N LEU A 9 2.45 4.74 10.22
CA LEU A 9 3.55 5.00 9.28
C LEU A 9 3.07 5.80 8.07
N LEU A 10 1.83 5.57 7.62
CA LEU A 10 1.28 6.15 6.40
C LEU A 10 0.44 7.42 6.64
N ARG A 11 -0.12 7.63 7.85
CA ARG A 11 -1.15 8.65 8.12
C ARG A 11 -0.75 10.10 7.82
N GLN A 12 0.54 10.42 7.70
CA GLN A 12 1.01 11.76 7.35
C GLN A 12 1.05 11.99 5.84
N LEU A 13 0.92 10.94 5.04
CA LEU A 13 0.94 11.01 3.58
C LEU A 13 -0.46 11.32 3.04
N ALA A 14 -0.51 11.89 1.83
CA ALA A 14 -1.76 12.17 1.11
C ALA A 14 -2.81 12.94 1.95
N ASP A 15 -2.35 13.87 2.80
CA ASP A 15 -3.18 14.63 3.75
C ASP A 15 -4.05 13.75 4.66
N GLY A 16 -3.56 12.56 5.01
CA GLY A 16 -4.27 11.60 5.87
C GLY A 16 -5.36 10.79 5.18
N ARG A 17 -5.52 10.92 3.85
CA ARG A 17 -6.43 10.08 3.06
C ARG A 17 -5.79 8.70 2.84
N VAL A 18 -5.77 7.91 3.91
CA VAL A 18 -5.20 6.56 3.96
C VAL A 18 -6.27 5.59 4.43
N TYR A 19 -6.54 4.56 3.64
CA TYR A 19 -7.62 3.62 3.89
C TYR A 19 -7.11 2.19 3.89
N ALA A 20 -7.61 1.37 4.82
CA ALA A 20 -7.34 -0.06 4.82
C ALA A 20 -8.32 -0.76 3.87
N TYR A 21 -7.80 -1.59 2.97
CA TYR A 21 -8.49 -2.46 2.00
C TYR A 21 -9.32 -1.77 0.92
N VAL A 22 -10.02 -0.68 1.23
CA VAL A 22 -10.92 -0.01 0.28
C VAL A 22 -11.05 1.48 0.62
N ALA A 23 -11.07 2.33 -0.39
CA ALA A 23 -11.41 3.74 -0.20
C ALA A 23 -12.93 3.92 -0.06
N PRO A 24 -13.41 4.83 0.81
CA PRO A 24 -14.83 5.08 0.93
C PRO A 24 -15.37 5.76 -0.35
N CYS A 25 -16.64 5.48 -0.70
CA CYS A 25 -17.26 6.05 -1.90
C CYS A 25 -17.22 7.59 -1.94
N SER A 26 -17.11 8.26 -0.79
CA SER A 26 -16.98 9.72 -0.72
C SER A 26 -15.76 10.27 -1.45
N VAL A 27 -14.72 9.45 -1.67
CA VAL A 27 -13.52 9.82 -2.44
C VAL A 27 -13.87 10.17 -3.89
N TYR A 28 -14.90 9.53 -4.47
CA TYR A 28 -15.42 9.86 -5.80
C TYR A 28 -16.03 11.26 -5.93
N HIS A 29 -16.30 11.92 -4.82
CA HIS A 29 -16.90 13.25 -4.80
C HIS A 29 -15.87 14.34 -4.50
N LEU A 30 -14.61 13.99 -4.26
CA LEU A 30 -13.54 14.98 -4.07
C LEU A 30 -13.21 15.68 -5.40
N PRO A 31 -12.82 16.96 -5.37
CA PRO A 31 -12.23 17.62 -6.53
C PRO A 31 -11.02 16.84 -7.04
N LEU A 32 -10.85 16.70 -8.35
CA LEU A 32 -9.73 15.96 -8.96
C LEU A 32 -8.39 16.42 -8.35
N GLU A 33 -8.14 17.73 -8.30
CA GLU A 33 -6.92 18.30 -7.71
C GLU A 33 -6.63 17.86 -6.26
N MET A 34 -7.65 17.37 -5.53
CA MET A 34 -7.56 16.86 -4.15
C MET A 34 -7.56 15.32 -4.05
N ARG A 35 -7.70 14.56 -5.14
CA ARG A 35 -7.68 13.08 -5.13
C ARG A 35 -6.26 12.54 -5.19
N ARG A 36 -5.54 12.70 -4.08
CA ARG A 36 -4.42 11.84 -3.73
C ARG A 36 -4.80 11.06 -2.50
N PHE A 37 -4.71 9.74 -2.55
CA PHE A 37 -5.01 8.87 -1.42
C PHE A 37 -4.22 7.57 -1.52
N LEU A 38 -4.19 6.85 -0.40
CA LEU A 38 -3.58 5.54 -0.28
C LEU A 38 -4.65 4.51 0.07
N ILE A 39 -4.59 3.35 -0.56
CA ILE A 39 -5.23 2.13 -0.04
C ILE A 39 -4.09 1.20 0.36
N PHE A 40 -4.15 0.63 1.56
CA PHE A 40 -3.20 -0.40 1.97
C PHE A 40 -3.92 -1.69 2.37
N SER A 41 -3.27 -2.82 2.17
CA SER A 41 -3.78 -4.13 2.56
C SER A 41 -2.66 -5.02 3.10
N LEU A 42 -3.05 -6.00 3.91
CA LEU A 42 -2.16 -7.00 4.48
C LEU A 42 -2.52 -8.38 3.97
N GLN A 43 -1.53 -9.13 3.49
CA GLN A 43 -1.69 -10.53 3.13
C GLN A 43 -0.71 -11.38 3.95
N GLN A 44 -1.23 -12.37 4.67
CA GLN A 44 -0.40 -13.34 5.37
C GLN A 44 -0.02 -14.48 4.43
N GLU A 45 1.28 -14.69 4.27
CA GLU A 45 1.85 -15.78 3.50
C GLU A 45 2.51 -16.79 4.44
N THR A 46 1.83 -17.91 4.69
CA THR A 46 2.39 -19.04 5.43
C THR A 46 2.85 -20.12 4.44
N THR A 47 4.11 -20.50 4.52
CA THR A 47 4.66 -21.63 3.74
C THR A 47 4.92 -22.81 4.66
N TYR A 48 4.61 -24.01 4.19
CA TYR A 48 4.80 -25.26 4.94
C TYR A 48 5.95 -26.09 4.34
N ASP A 49 6.63 -26.86 5.17
CA ASP A 49 7.60 -27.84 4.73
C ASP A 49 6.94 -29.17 4.31
N THR A 50 7.75 -30.15 3.92
CA THR A 50 7.28 -31.48 3.50
C THR A 50 6.58 -32.27 4.61
N LEU A 51 6.75 -31.87 5.88
CA LEU A 51 6.10 -32.45 7.05
C LEU A 51 4.88 -31.64 7.48
N GLN A 52 4.43 -30.68 6.65
CA GLN A 52 3.34 -29.75 6.94
C GLN A 52 3.59 -28.86 8.17
N GLN A 53 4.85 -28.64 8.55
CA GLN A 53 5.21 -27.68 9.59
C GLN A 53 5.40 -26.29 8.98
N VAL A 54 5.07 -25.24 9.73
CA VAL A 54 5.28 -23.86 9.28
C VAL A 54 6.78 -23.63 9.09
N LYS A 55 7.16 -23.34 7.84
CA LYS A 55 8.54 -23.08 7.44
C LYS A 55 8.87 -21.59 7.47
N ASN A 56 7.97 -20.77 6.94
CA ASN A 56 8.07 -19.32 7.00
C ASN A 56 6.68 -18.73 7.21
N ASN A 57 6.63 -17.66 7.98
CA ASN A 57 5.47 -16.80 8.07
C ASN A 57 5.89 -15.39 7.63
N ARG A 58 5.14 -14.81 6.70
CA ARG A 58 5.46 -13.52 6.09
C ARG A 58 4.20 -12.69 5.97
N VAL A 59 4.38 -11.38 5.93
CA VAL A 59 3.31 -10.44 5.63
C VAL A 59 3.73 -9.63 4.41
N VAL A 60 2.82 -9.56 3.44
CA VAL A 60 2.92 -8.62 2.34
C VAL A 60 2.09 -7.40 2.71
N VAL A 61 2.75 -6.26 2.81
CA VAL A 61 2.10 -4.95 2.91
C VAL A 61 2.00 -4.41 1.50
N SER A 62 0.80 -4.36 0.94
CA SER A 62 0.55 -3.71 -0.36
C SER A 62 0.01 -2.31 -0.11
N VAL A 63 0.52 -1.32 -0.85
CA VAL A 63 0.04 0.07 -0.80
C VAL A 63 -0.15 0.62 -2.20
N ASP A 64 -1.39 0.90 -2.55
CA ASP A 64 -1.81 1.50 -3.80
C ASP A 64 -1.80 3.03 -3.68
N CYS A 65 -0.95 3.68 -4.47
CA CYS A 65 -0.75 5.12 -4.43
C CYS A 65 -1.47 5.80 -5.59
N TYR A 66 -2.61 6.44 -5.30
CA TYR A 66 -3.48 7.05 -6.30
C TYR A 66 -3.19 8.54 -6.50
N ALA A 67 -3.11 8.99 -7.76
CA ALA A 67 -3.04 10.40 -8.13
C ALA A 67 -3.46 10.67 -9.59
N HIS A 68 -3.72 11.94 -9.92
CA HIS A 68 -4.10 12.36 -11.28
C HIS A 68 -3.00 12.33 -12.33
N THR A 69 -1.74 12.22 -11.91
CA THR A 69 -0.62 12.17 -12.85
C THR A 69 0.36 11.08 -12.44
N VAL A 70 0.99 10.46 -13.43
CA VAL A 70 2.04 9.45 -13.24
C VAL A 70 3.15 9.95 -12.29
N PRO A 71 3.71 11.17 -12.44
CA PRO A 71 4.74 11.66 -11.52
C PRO A 71 4.23 11.83 -10.09
N SER A 72 2.98 12.29 -9.90
CA SER A 72 2.41 12.47 -8.56
C SER A 72 2.15 11.14 -7.86
N ALA A 73 1.68 10.12 -8.58
CA ALA A 73 1.47 8.79 -8.02
C ALA A 73 2.80 8.13 -7.65
N ARG A 74 3.82 8.29 -8.52
CA ARG A 74 5.17 7.78 -8.27
C ARG A 74 5.81 8.43 -7.05
N ALA A 75 5.75 9.76 -6.96
CA ALA A 75 6.29 10.49 -5.82
C ALA A 75 5.57 10.12 -4.50
N LEU A 76 4.30 9.73 -4.57
CA LEU A 76 3.57 9.22 -3.42
C LEU A 76 4.07 7.82 -3.02
N ARG A 77 4.32 6.93 -3.99
CA ARG A 77 4.92 5.61 -3.73
C ARG A 77 6.32 5.69 -3.11
N GLU A 78 7.15 6.62 -3.57
CA GLU A 78 8.49 6.86 -2.99
C GLU A 78 8.39 7.31 -1.53
N GLN A 79 7.40 8.13 -1.17
CA GLN A 79 7.14 8.51 0.23
C GLN A 79 6.67 7.32 1.07
N VAL A 80 5.83 6.44 0.49
CA VAL A 80 5.41 5.19 1.13
C VAL A 80 6.60 4.27 1.38
N GLU A 81 7.51 4.11 0.41
CA GLU A 81 8.72 3.29 0.56
C GLU A 81 9.59 3.79 1.73
N VAL A 82 9.78 5.11 1.85
CA VAL A 82 10.48 5.72 3.00
C VAL A 82 9.74 5.43 4.31
N ALA A 83 8.41 5.63 4.34
CA ALA A 83 7.61 5.41 5.54
C ALA A 83 7.62 3.95 6.03
N LEU A 84 7.64 2.97 5.11
CA LEU A 84 7.65 1.54 5.44
C LEU A 84 9.06 0.98 5.69
N SER A 85 10.12 1.76 5.49
CA SER A 85 11.51 1.31 5.67
C SER A 85 11.80 0.78 7.07
N SER A 86 11.12 1.29 8.11
CA SER A 86 11.27 0.81 9.50
C SER A 86 10.79 -0.63 9.71
N LEU A 87 9.98 -1.16 8.79
CA LEU A 87 9.54 -2.56 8.81
C LEU A 87 10.63 -3.53 8.34
N SER A 88 11.78 -3.03 7.89
CA SER A 88 12.89 -3.83 7.36
C SER A 88 12.45 -4.87 6.31
N PRO A 89 11.72 -4.46 5.26
CA PRO A 89 11.29 -5.37 4.21
C PRO A 89 12.48 -6.00 3.50
N PHE A 90 12.37 -7.29 3.17
CA PHE A 90 13.44 -8.03 2.48
C PHE A 90 13.22 -8.10 0.96
N LYS A 91 12.05 -7.69 0.48
CA LYS A 91 11.70 -7.65 -0.95
C LYS A 91 10.69 -6.55 -1.21
N HIS A 92 10.91 -5.80 -2.29
CA HIS A 92 9.97 -4.84 -2.85
C HIS A 92 9.48 -5.31 -4.21
N VAL A 93 8.20 -5.12 -4.50
CA VAL A 93 7.62 -5.25 -5.84
C VAL A 93 6.82 -4.00 -6.17
N GLN A 94 6.87 -3.58 -7.42
CA GLN A 94 6.25 -2.35 -7.88
C GLN A 94 5.38 -2.62 -9.10
N TYR A 95 4.15 -2.10 -9.07
CA TYR A 95 3.20 -2.17 -10.18
C TYR A 95 2.73 -0.77 -10.53
N ASN A 96 2.37 -0.58 -11.80
CA ASN A 96 1.88 0.70 -12.30
C ASN A 96 0.65 0.41 -13.15
N GLU A 97 -0.45 1.11 -12.88
CA GLU A 97 -1.68 0.94 -13.61
C GLU A 97 -2.47 2.25 -13.71
N PHE A 98 -3.52 2.22 -14.51
CA PHE A 98 -4.56 3.24 -14.51
C PHE A 98 -5.84 2.57 -14.04
N ASP A 99 -6.33 2.99 -12.89
CA ASP A 99 -7.54 2.45 -12.28
C ASP A 99 -8.76 3.16 -12.86
N ILE A 100 -9.59 2.39 -13.55
CA ILE A 100 -10.78 2.89 -14.25
C ILE A 100 -11.88 3.27 -13.26
N GLU A 101 -11.93 2.63 -12.08
CA GLU A 101 -12.95 2.93 -11.07
C GLU A 101 -12.76 4.37 -10.58
N TYR A 102 -11.53 4.72 -10.19
CA TYR A 102 -11.18 6.05 -9.69
C TYR A 102 -10.83 7.08 -10.77
N GLU A 103 -10.59 6.64 -12.00
CA GLU A 103 -10.03 7.45 -13.10
C GLU A 103 -8.69 8.09 -12.72
N LEU A 104 -7.83 7.30 -12.06
CA LEU A 104 -6.54 7.75 -11.50
C LEU A 104 -5.40 6.84 -11.92
N PHE A 105 -4.18 7.39 -11.92
CA PHE A 105 -2.98 6.56 -11.96
C PHE A 105 -2.75 5.95 -10.59
N CYS A 106 -2.49 4.64 -10.56
CA CYS A 106 -2.11 3.91 -9.37
C CYS A 106 -0.67 3.40 -9.51
N MET A 107 0.13 3.60 -8.46
CA MET A 107 1.50 3.09 -8.35
C MET A 107 1.58 2.26 -7.07
N THR A 108 1.47 0.95 -7.20
CA THR A 108 1.49 0.04 -6.06
C THR A 108 2.92 -0.24 -5.62
N LEU A 109 3.13 -0.31 -4.31
CA LEU A 109 4.31 -0.91 -3.65
C LEU A 109 3.86 -2.11 -2.83
N GLU A 110 4.47 -3.26 -3.06
CA GLU A 110 4.41 -4.41 -2.15
C GLU A 110 5.72 -4.54 -1.39
N CYS A 111 5.64 -4.55 -0.06
CA CYS A 111 6.75 -4.82 0.85
C CYS A 111 6.53 -6.18 1.51
N HIS A 112 7.45 -7.13 1.27
CA HIS A 112 7.44 -8.39 2.01
C HIS A 112 8.25 -8.25 3.30
N VAL A 113 7.60 -8.54 4.42
CA VAL A 113 8.17 -8.45 5.77
C VAL A 113 8.15 -9.85 6.40
N GLY A 114 9.28 -10.24 7.01
CA GLY A 114 9.34 -11.48 7.79
C GLY A 114 8.67 -11.30 9.14
N LEU A 115 7.97 -12.33 9.62
CA LEU A 115 7.45 -12.40 10.99
C LEU A 115 8.39 -13.18 11.90
#